data_AF-A0A2H5QY33-F1
#
_entry.id   AF-A0A2H5QY33-F1
#
_cell.length_a   1.000
_cell.length_b   1.000
_cell.length_c   1.000
_cell.angle_alpha   90.00
_cell.angle_beta   90.00
_cell.angle_gamma   90.00
#
_symmetry.space_group_name_H-M   'P 1'
#
loop_
_entity.id
_entity.type
_entity.pdbx_description
1 polymer ?
#
loop_
_entity_poly.entity_id
_entity_poly.type
_entity_poly.pdbx_seq_one_letter_code
_entity_poly.pdbx_strand_id
1 'polypeptide(L)'
;MLNLNENSFNNSILSSLTPLSSLRSLKLSYNRLEGSIDVKEFDSLRDLEELDIGGNKIDKFVVSKGTRTTLKNVNFYKLARFF
;
A
#
# COMPACT_ATOMS: atom_id res chain seq x y z
N MET A 1 3.42 -11.96 -7.01
CA MET A 1 4.16 -10.88 -6.34
C MET A 1 4.52 -9.84 -7.38
N LEU A 2 4.39 -8.55 -7.04
CA LEU A 2 4.78 -7.42 -7.88
C LEU A 2 5.69 -6.51 -7.05
N ASN A 3 6.87 -6.20 -7.56
CA ASN A 3 7.84 -5.35 -6.90
C ASN A 3 8.07 -4.08 -7.74
N LEU A 4 7.71 -2.94 -7.16
CA LEU A 4 7.81 -1.59 -7.73
C LEU A 4 8.59 -0.67 -6.78
N ASN A 5 9.45 -1.24 -5.93
CA ASN A 5 10.27 -0.47 -5.01
C ASN A 5 11.18 0.52 -5.74
N GLU A 6 11.59 1.58 -5.05
CA GLU A 6 12.61 2.54 -5.52
C GLU A 6 12.27 3.18 -6.88
N ASN A 7 11.00 3.55 -7.05
CA ASN A 7 10.51 4.27 -8.22
C ASN A 7 10.03 5.68 -7.85
N SER A 8 9.43 6.37 -8.81
CA SER A 8 8.85 7.71 -8.60
C SER A 8 7.32 7.71 -8.65
N PHE A 9 6.68 6.59 -8.31
CA PHE A 9 5.22 6.48 -8.32
C PHE A 9 4.61 7.34 -7.20
N ASN A 10 3.53 8.05 -7.54
CA ASN A 10 2.66 8.72 -6.57
C ASN A 10 1.37 7.89 -6.39
N ASN A 11 0.40 8.41 -5.65
CA ASN A 11 -0.86 7.71 -5.33
C ASN A 11 -1.64 7.23 -6.58
N SER A 12 -1.42 7.81 -7.76
CA SER A 12 -2.09 7.38 -9.00
C SER A 12 -1.70 5.96 -9.44
N ILE A 13 -0.64 5.37 -8.89
CA ILE A 13 -0.30 3.97 -9.16
C ILE A 13 -1.42 3.02 -8.69
N LEU A 14 -2.16 3.37 -7.64
CA LEU A 14 -3.17 2.52 -7.03
C LEU A 14 -4.29 2.19 -8.03
N SER A 15 -4.74 3.16 -8.84
CA SER A 15 -5.72 2.92 -9.90
C SER A 15 -5.22 2.02 -11.03
N SER A 16 -3.91 2.01 -11.29
CA SER A 16 -3.32 1.13 -12.32
C SER A 16 -3.20 -0.32 -11.85
N LEU A 17 -3.26 -0.57 -10.55
CA LEU A 17 -3.17 -1.90 -9.95
C LEU A 17 -4.54 -2.60 -9.89
N THR A 18 -5.64 -1.88 -10.14
CA THR A 18 -7.01 -2.42 -10.08
C THR A 18 -7.23 -3.75 -10.82
N PRO A 19 -6.65 -3.99 -12.02
CA PRO A 19 -6.83 -5.25 -12.73
C PRO A 19 -6.14 -6.46 -12.08
N LEU A 20 -5.26 -6.27 -11.11
CA LEU A 20 -4.38 -7.31 -10.55
C LEU A 20 -5.02 -8.03 -9.37
N SER A 21 -6.27 -8.50 -9.50
CA SER A 21 -7.06 -9.04 -8.38
C SER A 21 -6.42 -10.24 -7.67
N SER A 22 -5.61 -11.04 -8.39
CA SER A 22 -4.93 -12.24 -7.85
C SER A 22 -3.55 -11.95 -7.25
N LEU A 23 -3.16 -10.67 -7.14
CA LEU A 23 -1.86 -10.30 -6.60
C LEU A 23 -1.81 -10.52 -5.09
N ARG A 24 -0.91 -11.40 -4.64
CA ARG A 24 -0.73 -11.71 -3.21
C ARG A 24 0.24 -10.83 -2.44
N SER A 25 1.20 -10.23 -3.14
CA SER A 25 2.27 -9.45 -2.52
C SER A 25 2.63 -8.27 -3.42
N LEU A 26 2.59 -7.07 -2.87
CA LEU A 26 2.85 -5.80 -3.55
C LEU A 26 3.92 -5.03 -2.76
N LYS A 27 5.00 -4.65 -3.44
CA LYS A 27 6.05 -3.82 -2.87
C LYS A 27 6.12 -2.48 -3.59
N LEU A 28 5.96 -1.41 -2.84
CA LEU A 28 5.93 -0.01 -3.25
C LEU A 28 6.86 0.84 -2.36
N SER A 29 7.83 0.22 -1.66
CA SER A 29 8.70 0.98 -0.77
C SER A 29 9.62 1.94 -1.53
N TYR A 30 10.00 3.03 -0.88
CA TYR A 30 10.81 4.10 -1.47
C TYR A 30 10.22 4.67 -2.77
N ASN A 31 8.93 5.03 -2.73
CA ASN A 31 8.23 5.77 -3.78
C ASN A 31 7.84 7.18 -3.28
N ARG A 32 6.90 7.83 -3.97
CA ARG A 32 6.36 9.15 -3.64
C ARG A 32 4.88 9.07 -3.25
N LEU A 33 4.45 7.97 -2.65
CA LEU A 33 3.11 7.89 -2.03
C LEU A 33 3.05 8.88 -0.88
N GLU A 34 1.94 9.60 -0.74
CA GLU A 34 1.86 10.68 0.25
C GLU A 34 0.46 10.90 0.81
N GLY A 35 0.40 11.58 1.95
CA GLY A 35 -0.85 11.95 2.62
C GLY A 35 -1.52 10.76 3.32
N SER A 36 -2.84 10.74 3.31
CA SER A 36 -3.64 9.66 3.91
C SER A 36 -3.97 8.60 2.87
N ILE A 37 -3.59 7.35 3.14
CA ILE A 37 -3.93 6.18 2.32
C ILE A 37 -4.95 5.34 3.09
N ASP A 38 -6.14 5.11 2.53
CA ASP A 38 -7.12 4.16 3.08
C ASP A 38 -6.83 2.77 2.53
N VAL A 39 -6.96 1.73 3.36
CA VAL A 39 -6.88 0.32 2.93
C VAL A 39 -7.85 0.03 1.78
N LYS A 40 -8.97 0.74 1.69
CA LYS A 40 -9.94 0.60 0.59
C LYS A 40 -9.37 0.87 -0.80
N GLU A 41 -8.28 1.63 -0.90
CA GLU A 41 -7.56 1.82 -2.17
C GLU A 41 -7.00 0.51 -2.74
N PHE A 42 -6.90 -0.54 -1.90
CA PHE A 42 -6.46 -1.87 -2.27
C PHE A 42 -7.60 -2.89 -2.39
N ASP A 43 -8.88 -2.49 -2.29
CA ASP A 43 -10.03 -3.41 -2.31
C ASP A 43 -10.14 -4.24 -3.60
N SER A 44 -9.61 -3.73 -4.72
CA SER A 44 -9.56 -4.47 -5.98
C SER A 44 -8.54 -5.60 -5.97
N LEU A 45 -7.52 -5.53 -5.09
CA LEU A 45 -6.48 -6.53 -4.92
C LEU A 45 -6.96 -7.58 -3.91
N ARG A 46 -7.99 -8.35 -4.32
CA ARG A 46 -8.77 -9.23 -3.45
C ARG A 46 -7.97 -10.32 -2.75
N ASP A 47 -6.85 -10.74 -3.33
CA ASP A 47 -5.98 -11.77 -2.78
C ASP A 47 -4.71 -11.18 -2.12
N LEU A 48 -4.64 -9.86 -1.91
CA LEU A 48 -3.43 -9.21 -1.40
C LEU A 48 -3.22 -9.51 0.08
N GLU A 49 -2.11 -10.18 0.39
CA GLU A 49 -1.75 -10.59 1.74
C GLU A 49 -0.57 -9.79 2.30
N GLU A 50 0.31 -9.29 1.43
CA GLU A 50 1.51 -8.54 1.80
C GLU A 50 1.59 -7.21 1.08
N LEU A 51 1.78 -6.14 1.85
CA LEU A 51 1.97 -4.79 1.34
C LEU A 51 3.21 -4.16 1.97
N ASP A 52 4.16 -3.73 1.14
CA ASP A 52 5.30 -2.91 1.58
C ASP A 52 5.17 -1.51 1.01
N ILE A 53 4.99 -0.52 1.89
CA ILE A 53 4.87 0.91 1.55
C ILE A 53 5.87 1.76 2.35
N GLY A 54 6.92 1.14 2.92
CA GLY A 54 7.96 1.83 3.67
C GLY A 54 8.69 2.90 2.84
N GLY A 55 9.26 3.91 3.49
CA GLY A 55 10.03 4.96 2.82
C GLY A 55 9.22 5.88 1.88
N ASN A 56 7.89 5.90 2.00
CA ASN A 56 7.02 6.88 1.36
C ASN A 56 6.72 8.06 2.31
N LYS A 57 5.99 9.08 1.82
CA LYS A 57 5.56 10.26 2.59
C LYS A 57 4.13 10.12 3.12
N ILE A 58 3.76 8.91 3.52
CA ILE A 58 2.41 8.60 4.01
C ILE A 58 2.27 9.12 5.45
N ASP A 59 1.34 10.03 5.67
CA ASP A 59 1.04 10.61 6.98
C ASP A 59 0.15 9.67 7.82
N LYS A 60 -0.81 9.03 7.15
CA LYS A 60 -1.80 8.16 7.78
C LYS A 60 -2.10 6.97 6.89
N PHE A 61 -2.12 5.79 7.52
CA PHE A 61 -2.66 4.59 6.91
C PHE A 61 -3.96 4.24 7.64
N VAL A 62 -5.08 4.39 6.94
CA VAL A 62 -6.42 4.36 7.54
C VAL A 62 -7.10 3.03 7.27
N VAL A 63 -7.59 2.40 8.33
CA VAL A 63 -8.50 1.25 8.24
C VAL A 63 -9.90 1.74 8.61
N SER A 64 -10.70 2.07 7.60
CA SER A 64 -12.07 2.54 7.80
C SER A 64 -12.99 1.44 8.37
N LYS A 65 -14.01 1.84 9.15
CA LYS A 65 -15.00 0.91 9.68
C LYS A 65 -15.70 0.16 8.53
N GLY A 66 -15.75 -1.16 8.62
CA GLY A 66 -16.35 -2.02 7.58
C GLY A 66 -15.42 -2.39 6.42
N THR A 67 -14.16 -1.95 6.44
CA THR A 67 -13.15 -2.41 5.48
C THR A 67 -12.93 -3.91 5.60
N ARG A 68 -13.00 -4.63 4.47
CA ARG A 68 -12.64 -6.05 4.37
C ARG A 68 -11.31 -6.14 3.65
N THR A 69 -10.27 -6.59 4.35
CA THR A 69 -8.94 -6.74 3.77
C THR A 69 -8.42 -8.15 3.99
N THR A 70 -7.65 -8.65 3.03
CA THR A 70 -6.89 -9.91 3.13
C THR A 70 -5.45 -9.69 3.61
N LEU A 71 -5.07 -8.43 3.85
CA LEU A 71 -3.71 -8.07 4.28
C LEU A 71 -3.40 -8.75 5.63
N LYS A 72 -2.33 -9.54 5.61
CA LYS A 72 -1.76 -10.18 6.79
C LYS A 72 -0.56 -9.39 7.29
N ASN A 73 0.23 -8.85 6.36
CA ASN A 73 1.47 -8.15 6.64
C ASN A 73 1.49 -6.80 5.93
N VAL A 74 1.67 -5.72 6.71
CA VAL A 74 1.89 -4.37 6.17
C VAL A 74 3.19 -3.82 6.72
N ASN A 75 4.08 -3.38 5.83
CA ASN A 75 5.39 -2.87 6.16
C ASN A 75 5.48 -1.36 5.90
N PHE A 76 5.91 -0.63 6.92
CA PHE A 76 6.05 0.82 6.93
C PHE A 76 7.50 1.29 7.18
N TYR A 77 8.53 0.45 7.05
CA TYR A 77 9.92 0.80 7.43
C TYR A 77 10.27 2.24 7.02
N LYS A 78 10.68 3.05 8.00
CA LYS A 78 10.90 4.51 7.97
C LYS A 78 9.66 5.44 8.02
N LEU A 79 8.60 5.10 8.76
CA LEU A 79 7.91 6.17 9.50
C LEU A 79 8.91 6.71 10.53
N ALA A 80 9.24 8.00 10.45
CA ALA A 80 9.96 8.66 11.54
C ALA A 80 9.24 8.32 12.84
N ARG A 81 9.95 7.65 13.74
CA ARG A 81 9.46 7.15 15.01
C ARG A 81 8.85 8.31 15.80
N PHE A 82 7.52 8.38 15.85
CA PHE A 82 6.79 9.18 16.82
C PHE A 82 5.69 8.32 17.43
N PHE A 83 6.10 7.44 18.35
CA PHE A 83 5.45 7.25 19.65
C PHE A 83 6.57 6.91 20.65
#